data_AF-A0A2J0HPJ7-F1
#
_entry.id   AF-A0A2J0HPJ7-F1
#
_cell.length_a   1.000
_cell.length_b   1.000
_cell.length_c   1.000
_cell.angle_alpha   90.00
_cell.angle_beta   90.00
_cell.angle_gamma   90.00
#
_symmetry.space_group_name_H-M   'P 1'
#
loop_
_entity.id
_entity.type
_entity.pdbx_description
1 polymer ?
#
loop_
_entity_poly.entity_id
_entity_poly.type
_entity_poly.pdbx_seq_one_letter_code
_entity_poly.pdbx_strand_id
1 'polypeptide(L)'
;MSKKNLRKISADDKKKCLDILWTCAASLHTREEVKNFFKDLLTPSESIMLGRRLQIAKMLLEGKSYDFIGRVMGTGKSTIAGVHQWLSSGFGGYGKALQNFEVQLKKRFEKMECYHKETPMSFAWLKRKYPLHFLLFNLLNNK
;
A
#
# COMPACT_ATOMS: atom_id res chain seq x y z
N MET A 1 17.13 21.36 -3.29
CA MET A 1 16.56 21.31 -4.66
C MET A 1 17.05 22.50 -5.49
N SER A 2 17.05 22.35 -6.83
CA SER A 2 17.67 23.26 -7.82
C SER A 2 17.24 24.73 -7.69
N LYS A 3 18.20 25.65 -7.88
CA LYS A 3 17.96 27.11 -7.95
C LYS A 3 17.30 27.56 -9.27
N LYS A 4 17.18 26.67 -10.26
CA LYS A 4 16.60 27.01 -11.58
C LYS A 4 15.08 27.02 -11.47
N ASN A 5 14.47 28.14 -11.88
CA ASN A 5 13.01 28.26 -11.92
C ASN A 5 12.44 27.24 -12.92
N LEU A 6 11.60 26.30 -12.46
CA LEU A 6 11.01 25.23 -13.28
C LEU A 6 10.22 25.77 -14.49
N ARG A 7 9.76 27.03 -14.40
CA ARG A 7 9.06 27.71 -15.49
C ARG A 7 9.97 28.03 -16.68
N LYS A 8 11.29 28.10 -16.48
CA LYS A 8 12.29 28.42 -17.53
C LYS A 8 12.89 27.20 -18.23
N ILE A 9 12.47 25.99 -17.89
CA ILE A 9 12.98 24.76 -18.52
C ILE A 9 12.18 24.49 -19.81
N SER A 10 12.87 24.16 -20.90
CA SER A 10 12.26 23.79 -22.18
C SER A 10 11.30 22.61 -22.01
N ALA A 11 10.23 22.58 -22.82
CA ALA A 11 9.26 21.49 -22.77
C ALA A 11 9.89 20.14 -23.14
N ASP A 12 10.84 20.14 -24.07
CA ASP A 12 11.55 18.93 -24.51
C ASP A 12 12.43 18.36 -23.39
N ASP A 13 13.18 19.21 -22.69
CA ASP A 13 14.00 18.80 -21.55
C ASP A 13 13.15 18.21 -20.42
N LYS A 14 11.99 18.82 -20.12
CA LYS A 14 11.05 18.28 -19.12
C LYS A 14 10.59 16.88 -19.50
N LYS A 15 10.22 16.69 -20.77
CA LYS A 15 9.77 15.40 -21.27
C LYS A 15 10.86 14.34 -21.13
N LYS A 16 12.10 14.66 -21.54
CA LYS A 16 13.25 13.76 -21.39
C LYS A 16 13.52 13.39 -19.93
N CYS A 17 13.52 14.36 -19.01
CA CYS A 17 13.73 14.08 -17.59
C CYS A 17 12.63 13.17 -17.02
N LEU A 18 11.37 13.42 -17.37
CA LEU A 18 10.24 12.61 -16.89
C LEU A 18 10.27 11.19 -17.50
N ASP A 19 10.65 11.07 -18.77
CA ASP A 19 10.76 9.79 -19.47
C ASP A 19 11.79 8.86 -18.81
N ILE A 20 12.96 9.41 -18.45
CA ILE A 20 13.98 8.69 -17.67
C ILE A 20 13.39 8.21 -16.35
N LEU A 21 12.69 9.09 -15.61
CA LEU A 21 12.11 8.75 -14.32
C LEU A 21 11.09 7.61 -14.43
N TRP A 22 10.19 7.66 -15.42
CA TRP A 22 9.19 6.61 -15.63
C TRP A 22 9.82 5.30 -16.06
N THR A 23 10.83 5.35 -16.94
CA THR A 23 11.55 4.17 -17.41
C THR A 23 12.30 3.49 -16.27
N CYS A 24 13.03 4.25 -15.45
CA CYS A 24 13.72 3.72 -14.27
C CYS A 24 12.76 3.15 -13.24
N ALA A 25 11.61 3.80 -13.00
CA ALA A 25 10.63 3.29 -12.05
C ALA A 25 9.96 2.00 -12.54
N ALA A 26 9.74 1.86 -13.86
CA ALA A 26 9.13 0.68 -14.47
C ALA A 26 10.06 -0.53 -14.54
N SER A 27 11.39 -0.33 -14.54
CA SER A 27 12.37 -1.42 -14.58
C SER A 27 12.61 -2.11 -13.23
N LEU A 28 12.03 -1.62 -12.14
CA LEU A 28 12.21 -2.20 -10.80
C LEU A 28 11.19 -3.34 -10.58
N HIS A 29 11.67 -4.47 -10.07
CA HIS A 29 10.84 -5.67 -9.92
C HIS A 29 10.58 -6.04 -8.46
N THR A 30 11.49 -5.69 -7.55
CA THR A 30 11.36 -6.03 -6.13
C THR A 30 10.95 -4.84 -5.27
N ARG A 31 10.27 -5.12 -4.15
CA ARG A 31 9.89 -4.07 -3.18
C ARG A 31 11.11 -3.37 -2.59
N GLU A 32 12.20 -4.08 -2.44
CA GLU A 32 13.45 -3.57 -1.86
C GLU A 32 14.15 -2.61 -2.80
N GLU A 33 14.24 -2.94 -4.09
CA GLU A 33 14.69 -2.03 -5.15
C GLU A 33 13.90 -0.73 -5.16
N VAL A 34 12.56 -0.84 -5.19
CA VAL A 34 11.67 0.34 -5.18
C VAL A 34 11.89 1.19 -3.92
N LYS A 35 12.04 0.54 -2.75
CA LYS A 35 12.29 1.24 -1.49
C LYS A 35 13.62 1.99 -1.51
N ASN A 36 14.69 1.39 -2.01
CA ASN A 36 16.00 2.03 -2.08
C ASN A 36 15.99 3.17 -3.09
N PHE A 37 15.41 2.95 -4.27
CA PHE A 37 15.23 3.98 -5.29
C PHE A 37 14.54 5.24 -4.73
N PHE A 38 13.42 5.10 -4.02
CA PHE A 38 12.72 6.25 -3.45
C PHE A 38 13.47 6.91 -2.28
N LYS A 39 14.27 6.15 -1.52
CA LYS A 39 15.12 6.72 -0.47
C LYS A 39 16.24 7.59 -1.03
N ASP A 40 16.79 7.22 -2.17
CA ASP A 40 17.86 7.96 -2.83
C ASP A 40 17.30 9.18 -3.59
N LEU A 41 16.10 9.04 -4.17
CA LEU A 41 15.46 10.09 -4.96
C LEU A 41 14.80 11.19 -4.11
N LEU A 42 14.17 10.81 -2.99
CA LEU A 42 13.34 11.69 -2.19
C LEU A 42 13.94 11.97 -0.83
N THR A 43 13.67 13.16 -0.30
CA THR A 43 13.95 13.43 1.11
C THR A 43 13.02 12.63 2.03
N PRO A 44 13.40 12.38 3.30
CA PRO A 44 12.56 11.65 4.25
C PRO A 44 11.18 12.31 4.44
N SER A 45 11.12 13.64 4.46
CA SER A 45 9.87 14.39 4.60
C SER A 45 8.95 14.22 3.40
N GLU A 46 9.50 14.25 2.18
CA GLU A 46 8.74 14.03 0.94
C GLU A 46 8.19 12.62 0.85
N SER A 47 9.00 11.61 1.21
CA SER A 47 8.57 10.21 1.27
C SER A 47 7.37 10.02 2.21
N ILE A 48 7.41 10.63 3.39
CA ILE A 48 6.31 10.60 4.35
C ILE A 48 5.08 11.33 3.80
N MET A 49 5.26 12.49 3.15
CA MET A 49 4.15 13.22 2.53
C MET A 49 3.43 12.40 1.45
N LEU A 50 4.18 11.71 0.58
CA LEU A 50 3.59 10.84 -0.44
C LEU A 50 2.84 9.67 0.21
N GLY A 51 3.42 9.05 1.24
CA GLY A 51 2.76 8.00 2.02
C GLY A 51 1.45 8.46 2.66
N ARG A 52 1.44 9.66 3.27
CA ARG A 52 0.23 10.26 3.85
C ARG A 52 -0.87 10.47 2.81
N ARG A 53 -0.51 10.92 1.59
CA ARG A 53 -1.49 11.10 0.50
C ARG A 53 -2.15 9.77 0.10
N LEU A 54 -1.36 8.70 0.00
CA LEU A 54 -1.90 7.35 -0.28
C LEU A 54 -2.83 6.87 0.84
N GLN A 55 -2.49 7.14 2.10
CA GLN A 55 -3.32 6.77 3.24
C GLN A 55 -4.64 7.56 3.29
N ILE A 56 -4.59 8.85 2.98
CA ILE A 56 -5.80 9.68 2.83
C ILE A 56 -6.68 9.13 1.70
N ALA A 57 -6.10 8.83 0.53
CA ALA A 57 -6.84 8.26 -0.59
C ALA A 57 -7.53 6.94 -0.23
N LYS A 58 -6.83 6.07 0.53
CA LYS A 58 -7.42 4.83 1.05
C LYS A 58 -8.62 5.10 1.97
N MET A 59 -8.48 6.00 2.94
CA MET A 59 -9.58 6.34 3.86
C MET A 59 -10.77 6.98 3.14
N LEU A 60 -10.53 7.75 2.08
CA LEU A 60 -11.59 8.31 1.24
C LEU A 60 -12.35 7.20 0.49
N LEU A 61 -11.65 6.21 -0.05
CA LEU A 61 -12.29 5.03 -0.68
C LEU A 61 -13.08 4.18 0.33
N GLU A 62 -12.64 4.13 1.59
CA GLU A 62 -13.37 3.50 2.70
C GLU A 62 -14.58 4.32 3.18
N GLY A 63 -14.87 5.46 2.56
CA GLY A 63 -16.02 6.32 2.91
C GLY A 63 -15.84 7.08 4.24
N LYS A 64 -14.61 7.28 4.72
CA LYS A 64 -14.36 8.05 5.95
C LYS A 64 -14.62 9.55 5.73
N SER A 65 -15.16 10.22 6.75
CA SER A 65 -15.42 11.66 6.70
C SER A 65 -14.14 12.50 6.75
N TYR A 66 -14.18 13.70 6.18
CA TYR A 66 -13.02 14.60 6.13
C TYR A 66 -12.52 14.99 7.52
N ASP A 67 -13.42 15.18 8.49
CA ASP A 67 -13.05 15.52 9.86
C ASP A 67 -12.32 14.35 10.54
N PHE A 68 -12.77 13.12 10.32
CA PHE A 68 -12.08 11.93 10.84
C PHE A 68 -10.69 11.80 10.24
N ILE A 69 -10.57 11.91 8.92
CA ILE A 69 -9.28 11.83 8.21
C ILE A 69 -8.33 12.93 8.71
N GLY A 70 -8.82 14.16 8.86
CA GLY A 70 -8.02 15.28 9.34
C GLY A 70 -7.48 15.06 10.75
N ARG A 71 -8.30 14.51 11.66
CA ARG A 71 -7.88 14.16 13.02
C ARG A 71 -6.83 13.05 13.06
N VAL A 72 -7.03 11.98 12.28
CA VAL A 72 -6.11 10.83 12.29
C VAL A 72 -4.78 11.15 11.61
N MET A 73 -4.82 11.87 10.49
CA MET A 73 -3.65 12.14 9.67
C MET A 73 -2.91 13.42 10.08
N GLY A 74 -3.52 14.27 10.92
CA GLY A 74 -2.98 15.58 11.28
C GLY A 74 -2.84 16.52 10.08
N THR A 75 -3.77 16.43 9.11
CA THR A 75 -3.73 17.20 7.86
C THR A 75 -4.96 18.09 7.71
N GLY A 76 -4.77 19.27 7.13
CA GLY A 76 -5.87 20.20 6.84
C GLY A 76 -6.85 19.68 5.78
N LYS A 77 -8.08 20.21 5.81
CA LYS A 77 -9.17 19.85 4.88
C LYS A 77 -8.82 20.13 3.41
N SER A 78 -8.03 21.18 3.14
CA SER A 78 -7.56 21.53 1.79
C SER A 78 -6.72 20.42 1.16
N THR A 79 -5.83 19.81 1.94
CA THR A 79 -5.00 18.67 1.50
C THR A 79 -5.87 17.46 1.17
N ILE A 80 -6.85 17.16 2.03
CA ILE A 80 -7.79 16.05 1.83
C ILE A 80 -8.62 16.28 0.56
N ALA A 81 -9.15 17.49 0.39
CA ALA A 81 -9.89 17.87 -0.81
C ALA A 81 -9.05 17.75 -2.08
N GLY A 82 -7.77 18.14 -2.04
CA GLY A 82 -6.85 17.95 -3.15
C GLY A 82 -6.64 16.48 -3.52
N VAL A 83 -6.45 15.61 -2.52
CA VAL A 83 -6.33 14.16 -2.76
C VAL A 83 -7.63 13.59 -3.33
N HIS A 84 -8.79 13.99 -2.80
CA HIS A 84 -10.08 13.57 -3.33
C HIS A 84 -10.26 14.00 -4.79
N GLN A 85 -9.87 15.23 -5.14
CA GLN A 85 -9.93 15.70 -6.52
C GLN A 85 -9.09 14.82 -7.45
N TRP A 86 -7.86 14.47 -7.06
CA TRP A 86 -7.00 13.57 -7.85
C TRP A 86 -7.53 12.14 -7.93
N LEU A 87 -8.27 11.69 -6.91
CA LEU A 87 -8.89 10.38 -6.89
C LEU A 87 -10.09 10.32 -7.85
N SER A 88 -10.92 11.37 -7.88
CA SER A 88 -12.15 11.41 -8.69
C SER A 88 -11.93 11.87 -10.13
N SER A 89 -11.03 12.82 -10.35
CA SER A 89 -10.80 13.47 -11.66
C SER A 89 -9.40 13.28 -12.22
N GLY A 90 -8.56 12.49 -11.56
CA GLY A 90 -7.20 12.21 -12.04
C GLY A 90 -7.13 11.09 -13.07
N PHE A 91 -5.90 10.65 -13.35
CA PHE A 91 -5.60 9.62 -14.35
C PHE A 91 -5.82 8.17 -13.86
N GLY A 92 -6.59 7.97 -12.78
CA GLY A 92 -6.91 6.63 -12.23
C GLY A 92 -5.76 5.88 -11.53
N GLY A 93 -4.55 6.44 -11.50
CA GLY A 93 -3.38 5.78 -10.91
C GLY A 93 -3.53 5.43 -9.42
N TYR A 94 -4.19 6.30 -8.63
CA TYR A 94 -4.46 6.05 -7.21
C TYR A 94 -5.33 4.82 -6.98
N GLY A 95 -6.44 4.71 -7.71
CA GLY A 95 -7.37 3.59 -7.58
C GLY A 95 -6.69 2.25 -7.88
N LYS A 96 -5.97 2.17 -9.01
CA LYS A 96 -5.26 0.95 -9.42
C LYS A 96 -4.16 0.56 -8.42
N ALA A 97 -3.40 1.53 -7.93
CA ALA A 97 -2.34 1.27 -6.94
C ALA A 97 -2.92 0.74 -5.62
N LEU A 98 -4.02 1.32 -5.14
CA LEU A 98 -4.68 0.90 -3.90
C LEU A 98 -5.35 -0.47 -4.03
N GLN A 99 -5.99 -0.76 -5.15
CA GLN A 99 -6.55 -2.10 -5.41
C GLN A 99 -5.47 -3.19 -5.37
N ASN A 100 -4.34 -2.95 -6.06
CA ASN A 100 -3.20 -3.87 -6.04
C ASN A 100 -2.62 -4.04 -4.63
N PHE A 101 -2.59 -2.96 -3.84
CA PHE A 101 -2.14 -3.00 -2.46
C PHE A 101 -3.04 -3.86 -1.58
N GLU A 102 -4.37 -3.75 -1.70
CA GLU A 102 -5.32 -4.58 -0.94
C GLU A 102 -5.17 -6.07 -1.27
N VAL A 103 -5.00 -6.41 -2.54
CA VAL A 103 -4.73 -7.79 -2.97
C VAL A 103 -3.44 -8.32 -2.34
N GLN A 104 -2.36 -7.53 -2.35
CA GLN A 104 -1.11 -7.92 -1.71
C GLN A 104 -1.22 -8.05 -0.20
N LEU A 105 -2.01 -7.20 0.45
CA LEU A 105 -2.27 -7.30 1.89
C LEU A 105 -3.02 -8.60 2.22
N LYS A 106 -4.10 -8.92 1.50
CA LYS A 106 -4.85 -10.17 1.69
C LYS A 106 -3.94 -11.39 1.58
N LYS A 107 -3.11 -11.47 0.54
CA LYS A 107 -2.10 -12.53 0.37
C LYS A 107 -1.13 -12.63 1.55
N ARG A 108 -0.71 -11.49 2.12
CA ARG A 108 0.16 -11.47 3.30
C ARG A 108 -0.56 -11.95 4.56
N PHE A 109 -1.82 -11.55 4.75
CA PHE A 109 -2.64 -12.01 5.87
C PHE A 109 -2.93 -13.50 5.77
N GLU A 110 -3.33 -14.00 4.60
CA GLU A 110 -3.56 -15.43 4.34
C GLU A 110 -2.30 -16.26 4.62
N LYS A 111 -1.12 -15.79 4.14
CA LYS A 111 0.17 -16.43 4.42
C LYS A 111 0.54 -16.41 5.91
N MET A 112 0.14 -15.39 6.64
CA MET A 112 0.38 -15.32 8.09
C MET A 112 -0.59 -16.21 8.87
N GLU A 113 -1.85 -16.29 8.46
CA GLU A 113 -2.86 -17.15 9.07
C GLU A 113 -2.53 -18.64 8.86
N CYS A 114 -2.03 -19.01 7.68
CA CYS A 114 -1.57 -20.39 7.44
C CYS A 114 -0.35 -20.73 8.30
N TYR A 115 0.60 -19.80 8.50
CA TYR A 115 1.71 -19.99 9.43
C TYR A 115 1.21 -20.24 10.85
N HIS A 116 0.23 -19.46 11.35
CA HIS A 116 -0.33 -19.66 12.69
C HIS A 116 -1.02 -21.04 12.83
N LYS A 117 -1.78 -21.49 11.83
CA LYS A 117 -2.41 -22.82 11.78
C LYS A 117 -1.41 -23.97 11.71
N GLU A 118 -0.19 -23.72 11.24
CA GLU A 118 0.87 -24.72 11.10
C GLU A 118 1.95 -24.62 12.19
N THR A 119 1.80 -23.71 13.14
CA THR A 119 2.73 -23.62 14.28
C THR A 119 2.72 -24.91 15.09
N PRO A 120 3.90 -25.40 15.53
CA PRO A 120 3.97 -26.54 16.44
C PRO A 120 3.08 -26.30 17.66
N MET A 121 2.29 -27.30 18.04
CA MET A 121 1.33 -27.25 19.16
C MET A 121 0.04 -26.43 18.95
N SER A 122 -0.21 -25.84 17.77
CA SER A 122 -1.54 -25.29 17.47
C SER A 122 -2.59 -26.40 17.31
N PHE A 123 -3.86 -26.11 17.61
CA PHE A 123 -4.97 -27.08 17.52
C PHE A 123 -5.09 -27.70 16.10
N ALA A 124 -4.92 -26.88 15.06
CA ALA A 124 -4.96 -27.33 13.67
C ALA A 124 -3.77 -28.24 13.33
N TRP A 125 -2.56 -27.90 13.79
CA TRP A 125 -1.37 -28.74 13.63
C TRP A 125 -1.49 -30.07 14.39
N LEU A 126 -2.01 -30.06 15.62
CA LEU A 126 -2.24 -31.26 16.44
C LEU A 126 -3.24 -32.19 15.76
N LYS A 127 -4.35 -31.64 15.24
CA LYS A 127 -5.39 -32.39 14.52
C LYS A 127 -4.84 -33.04 13.23
N ARG A 128 -3.96 -32.36 12.50
CA ARG A 128 -3.32 -32.88 11.28
C ARG A 128 -2.30 -33.97 11.58
N LYS A 129 -1.44 -33.77 12.59
CA LYS A 129 -0.35 -34.72 12.93
C LYS A 129 -0.85 -35.96 13.66
N TYR A 130 -1.92 -35.83 14.45
CA TYR A 130 -2.44 -36.89 15.31
C TYR A 130 -3.95 -37.11 15.15
N PRO A 131 -4.43 -37.47 13.95
CA PRO A 131 -5.87 -37.53 13.65
C PRO A 131 -6.64 -38.53 14.53
N LEU A 132 -5.99 -39.62 14.98
CA LEU A 132 -6.61 -40.65 15.81
C LEU A 132 -6.99 -40.15 17.22
N HIS A 133 -6.21 -39.25 17.81
CA HIS A 133 -6.52 -38.66 19.12
C HIS A 133 -7.77 -37.77 19.08
N PHE A 134 -8.17 -37.31 17.90
CA PHE A 134 -9.35 -36.46 17.69
C PHE A 134 -10.55 -37.23 17.10
N LEU A 135 -10.49 -38.56 17.00
CA LEU A 135 -11.59 -39.39 16.44
C LEU A 135 -12.91 -39.16 17.17
N LEU A 136 -12.90 -39.20 18.50
CA LEU A 136 -14.07 -38.94 19.35
C LEU A 136 -14.61 -37.52 19.17
N PHE A 137 -13.72 -36.52 19.08
CA PHE A 137 -14.11 -35.12 18.82
C PHE A 137 -14.73 -34.94 17.44
N ASN A 138 -14.22 -35.62 16.40
CA ASN A 138 -14.78 -35.58 15.05
C ASN A 138 -16.15 -36.28 14.96
N LEU A 139 -16.37 -37.35 15.72
CA LEU A 139 -17.67 -38.04 15.80
C LEU A 139 -18.75 -37.21 16.51
N LEU A 140 -18.38 -36.42 17.52
CA LEU A 140 -19.28 -35.53 18.25
C LEU A 140 -19.65 -34.25 17.47
N ASN A 141 -18.74 -33.70 16.66
CA ASN A 141 -18.98 -32.50 15.85
C ASN A 141 -19.75 -32.77 14.54
N ASN A 142 -20.09 -34.02 14.23
CA ASN A 142 -20.77 -34.43 12.99
C ASN A 142 -22.29 -34.68 13.18
N LYS A 143 -22.91 -34.04 14.17
CA LYS A 143 -24.37 -34.03 14.40
C LYS A 143 -24.95 -32.65 14.17
#